data_AF-A9KL80-F1
#
_entry.id   AF-A9KL80-F1
#
_cell.length_a   1.000
_cell.length_b   1.000
_cell.length_c   1.000
_cell.angle_alpha   90.00
_cell.angle_beta   90.00
_cell.angle_gamma   90.00
#
_symmetry.space_group_name_H-M   'P 1'
#
loop_
_entity.id
_entity.type
_entity.pdbx_description
1 polymer ?
#
loop_
_entity_poly.entity_id
_entity_poly.type
_entity_poly.pdbx_seq_one_letter_code
_entity_poly.pdbx_strand_id
1 'polypeptide(L)'
;MPTNYIDIEAVSGSNPALIKQNLKFKTGKFTWRVKFTAPLNPSTVNNMNLYVTKSDGSSLKTTIQYDSVNNYIEIEPLEAYAQSESYILNITKNVESKGGQRLKEEIRLRFKI
;
A
#
# COMPACT_ATOMS: atom_id res chain seq x y z
N MET A 1 4.62 21.46 14.00
CA MET A 1 5.22 20.38 13.18
C MET A 1 4.14 19.37 12.86
N PRO A 2 3.99 18.88 11.62
CA PRO A 2 3.08 17.77 11.36
C PRO A 2 3.56 16.53 12.14
N THR A 3 2.69 15.95 12.95
CA THR A 3 2.96 14.70 13.66
C THR A 3 2.70 13.54 12.71
N ASN A 4 3.75 12.79 12.37
CA ASN A 4 3.59 11.52 11.67
C ASN A 4 3.12 10.46 12.68
N TYR A 5 2.01 9.80 12.38
CA TYR A 5 1.39 8.78 13.24
C TYR A 5 1.67 7.36 12.75
N ILE A 6 2.37 7.22 11.63
CA ILE A 6 2.91 5.96 11.12
C ILE A 6 4.42 6.13 11.07
N ASP A 7 5.15 5.17 11.62
CA ASP A 7 6.59 5.09 11.45
C ASP A 7 6.91 4.33 10.16
N ILE A 8 7.70 4.94 9.26
CA ILE A 8 8.09 4.34 7.99
C ILE A 8 9.51 3.81 8.14
N GLU A 9 9.63 2.50 8.34
CA GLU A 9 10.90 1.86 8.66
C GLU A 9 11.79 1.70 7.41
N ALA A 10 11.19 1.37 6.26
CA ALA A 10 11.92 1.19 5.00
C ALA A 10 11.01 1.28 3.77
N VAL A 11 11.58 1.73 2.65
CA VAL A 11 10.91 1.77 1.34
C VAL A 11 11.86 1.21 0.28
N SER A 12 11.37 0.30 -0.56
CA SER A 12 12.07 -0.19 -1.75
C SER A 12 11.21 -0.02 -2.99
N GLY A 13 11.84 0.22 -4.14
CA GLY A 13 11.18 0.38 -5.43
C GLY A 13 10.39 1.67 -5.62
N SER A 14 10.48 2.61 -4.66
CA SER A 14 9.88 3.93 -4.75
C SER A 14 10.67 4.95 -3.93
N ASN A 15 10.49 6.23 -4.24
CA ASN A 15 11.11 7.33 -3.49
C ASN A 15 10.33 7.60 -2.19
N PRO A 16 10.97 7.53 -1.00
CA PRO A 16 10.31 7.81 0.28
C PRO A 16 9.59 9.16 0.35
N ALA A 17 10.07 10.18 -0.38
CA ALA A 17 9.47 11.51 -0.40
C ALA A 17 8.05 11.56 -1.01
N LEU A 18 7.62 10.49 -1.69
CA LEU A 18 6.27 10.37 -2.24
C LEU A 18 5.23 9.92 -1.21
N ILE A 19 5.67 9.43 -0.05
CA ILE A 19 4.79 8.98 1.02
C ILE A 19 4.29 10.19 1.80
N LYS A 20 2.97 10.31 1.89
CA LYS A 20 2.29 11.40 2.62
C LYS A 20 1.37 10.80 3.66
N GLN A 21 1.47 11.31 4.90
CA GLN A 21 0.58 10.91 6.00
C GLN A 21 -0.44 12.00 6.26
N ASN A 22 -1.71 11.62 6.41
CA ASN A 22 -2.81 12.53 6.71
C ASN A 22 -3.68 12.01 7.87
N LEU A 23 -3.01 11.51 8.91
CA LEU A 23 -3.67 11.02 10.12
C LEU A 23 -3.78 12.16 11.15
N LYS A 24 -4.89 12.20 11.88
CA LYS A 24 -5.12 13.18 12.96
C LYS A 24 -4.74 12.65 14.35
N PHE A 25 -4.62 11.34 14.49
CA PHE A 25 -4.27 10.62 15.71
C PHE A 25 -3.79 9.21 15.35
N LYS A 26 -3.09 8.54 16.28
CA LYS A 26 -2.69 7.13 16.12
C LYS A 26 -3.94 6.25 16.04
N THR A 27 -4.06 5.50 14.95
CA THR A 27 -5.14 4.53 14.74
C THR A 27 -4.58 3.30 14.06
N GLY A 28 -4.94 2.11 14.56
CA GLY A 28 -4.65 0.86 13.85
C GLY A 28 -5.51 0.67 12.60
N LYS A 29 -6.60 1.43 12.44
CA LYS A 29 -7.48 1.35 11.27
C LYS A 29 -7.27 2.56 10.38
N PHE A 30 -6.56 2.36 9.28
CA PHE A 30 -6.36 3.34 8.21
C PHE A 30 -6.20 2.65 6.86
N THR A 31 -6.42 3.40 5.78
CA THR A 31 -6.38 2.90 4.41
C THR A 31 -5.15 3.42 3.70
N TRP A 32 -4.40 2.53 3.03
CA TRP A 32 -3.35 2.94 2.12
C TRP A 32 -3.96 3.35 0.78
N ARG A 33 -3.69 4.58 0.36
CA ARG A 33 -4.04 5.04 -0.99
C ARG A 33 -2.77 5.12 -1.84
N VAL A 34 -2.76 4.37 -2.95
CA VAL A 34 -1.62 4.36 -3.87
C VAL A 34 -2.06 4.91 -5.21
N LYS A 35 -1.44 6.02 -5.64
CA LYS A 35 -1.74 6.69 -6.91
C LYS A 35 -0.76 6.25 -7.99
N PHE A 36 -1.29 5.91 -9.16
CA PHE A 36 -0.52 5.53 -10.34
C PHE A 36 -0.54 6.66 -11.36
N THR A 37 0.49 6.72 -12.19
CA THR A 37 0.63 7.72 -13.25
C THR A 37 -0.20 7.38 -14.50
N ALA A 38 -0.70 6.15 -14.61
CA ALA A 38 -1.51 5.67 -15.72
C ALA A 38 -2.67 4.80 -15.21
N PRO A 39 -3.77 4.67 -15.99
CA PRO A 39 -4.84 3.73 -15.69
C PRO A 39 -4.35 2.28 -15.64
N LEU A 40 -4.81 1.53 -14.65
CA LEU A 40 -4.48 0.13 -14.41
C LEU A 40 -5.46 -0.81 -15.10
N ASN A 41 -4.98 -2.00 -15.44
CA ASN A 41 -5.79 -3.14 -15.83
C ASN A 41 -6.47 -3.72 -14.58
N PRO A 42 -7.80 -3.61 -14.43
CA PRO A 42 -8.50 -4.01 -13.21
C PRO A 42 -8.30 -5.49 -12.83
N SER A 43 -8.07 -6.37 -13.81
CA SER A 43 -7.84 -7.80 -13.52
C SER A 43 -6.55 -8.06 -12.73
N THR A 44 -5.58 -7.14 -12.81
CA THR A 44 -4.31 -7.22 -12.08
C THR A 44 -4.35 -6.51 -10.72
N VAL A 45 -5.45 -5.80 -10.41
CA VAL A 45 -5.64 -5.08 -9.16
C VAL A 45 -6.39 -5.99 -8.18
N ASN A 46 -5.64 -6.85 -7.49
CA ASN A 46 -6.18 -7.87 -6.60
C ASN A 46 -5.20 -8.25 -5.48
N ASN A 47 -5.64 -9.06 -4.53
CA ASN A 47 -4.87 -9.45 -3.34
C ASN A 47 -3.63 -10.30 -3.62
N MET A 48 -3.42 -10.78 -4.85
CA MET A 48 -2.18 -11.46 -5.22
C MET A 48 -1.06 -10.47 -5.55
N ASN A 49 -1.42 -9.32 -6.10
CA ASN A 49 -0.46 -8.29 -6.52
C ASN A 49 -0.35 -7.13 -5.52
N LEU A 50 -1.34 -6.97 -4.66
CA LEU A 50 -1.46 -5.86 -3.71
C LEU A 50 -1.87 -6.44 -2.37
N TYR A 51 -0.93 -6.55 -1.44
CA TYR A 51 -1.22 -7.19 -0.16
C TYR A 51 -0.34 -6.65 0.95
N VAL A 52 -0.80 -6.81 2.18
CA VAL A 52 -0.05 -6.45 3.37
C VAL A 52 0.33 -7.73 4.11
N THR A 53 1.58 -7.83 4.53
CA THR A 53 2.06 -8.92 5.41
C THR A 53 2.56 -8.38 6.72
N LYS A 54 2.63 -9.22 7.75
CA LYS A 54 3.45 -8.97 8.93
C LYS A 54 4.92 -9.26 8.63
N SER A 55 5.81 -8.97 9.58
CA SER A 55 7.24 -9.29 9.50
C SER A 55 7.54 -10.79 9.43
N ASP A 56 6.67 -11.64 9.97
CA ASP A 56 6.78 -13.10 9.91
C ASP A 56 6.34 -13.71 8.56
N GLY A 57 5.88 -12.87 7.62
CA GLY A 57 5.39 -13.27 6.30
C GLY A 57 3.90 -13.63 6.24
N SER A 58 3.19 -13.64 7.37
CA SER A 58 1.75 -13.88 7.39
C SER A 58 0.99 -12.75 6.70
N SER A 59 0.05 -13.11 5.82
CA SER A 59 -0.76 -12.13 5.08
C SER A 59 -1.90 -11.59 5.92
N LEU A 60 -2.10 -10.27 5.88
CA LEU A 60 -3.24 -9.59 6.48
C LEU A 60 -4.38 -9.51 5.48
N LYS A 61 -5.58 -9.86 5.90
CA LYS A 61 -6.77 -9.74 5.05
C LYS A 61 -7.06 -8.27 4.77
N THR A 62 -7.21 -7.94 3.50
CA THR A 62 -7.40 -6.58 3.00
C THR A 62 -8.47 -6.55 1.92
N THR A 63 -9.23 -5.46 1.86
CA THR A 63 -10.10 -5.14 0.72
C THR A 63 -9.36 -4.17 -0.19
N ILE A 64 -9.45 -4.41 -1.49
CA ILE A 64 -8.84 -3.55 -2.50
C ILE A 64 -9.95 -2.94 -3.33
N GLN A 65 -9.91 -1.61 -3.46
CA GLN A 65 -10.79 -0.88 -4.36
C GLN A 65 -9.95 -0.11 -5.37
N TYR A 66 -10.39 -0.11 -6.63
CA TYR A 66 -9.72 0.63 -7.69
C TYR A 66 -10.61 1.74 -8.21
N ASP A 67 -10.14 2.98 -8.10
CA ASP A 67 -10.72 4.12 -8.78
C ASP A 67 -10.01 4.34 -10.12
N SER A 68 -10.67 3.91 -11.20
CA SER A 68 -10.14 4.04 -12.56
C SER A 68 -10.24 5.45 -13.15
N VAL A 69 -11.02 6.35 -12.53
CA VAL A 69 -11.14 7.75 -12.95
C VAL A 69 -9.95 8.54 -12.40
N ASN A 70 -9.62 8.32 -11.13
CA ASN A 70 -8.57 9.05 -10.43
C ASN A 70 -7.21 8.32 -10.40
N ASN A 71 -7.15 7.10 -10.94
CA ASN A 71 -5.98 6.23 -11.02
C ASN A 71 -5.32 5.97 -9.66
N TYR A 72 -6.12 5.65 -8.66
CA TYR A 72 -5.61 5.19 -7.38
C TYR A 72 -6.31 3.92 -6.92
N ILE A 73 -5.58 3.14 -6.13
CA ILE A 73 -6.12 2.02 -5.38
C ILE A 73 -6.21 2.40 -3.91
N GLU A 74 -7.18 1.81 -3.24
CA GLU A 74 -7.31 1.85 -1.78
C GLU A 74 -7.18 0.44 -1.24
N ILE A 75 -6.30 0.27 -0.26
CA ILE A 75 -6.04 -1.00 0.41
C ILE A 75 -6.42 -0.80 1.87
N GLU A 76 -7.58 -1.35 2.24
CA GLU A 76 -8.13 -1.27 3.59
C GLU A 76 -7.93 -2.60 4.31
N PRO A 77 -7.32 -2.63 5.50
CA PRO A 77 -7.22 -3.85 6.28
C PRO A 77 -8.58 -4.20 6.90
N LEU A 78 -8.93 -5.48 6.92
CA LEU A 78 -10.17 -5.94 7.57
C LEU A 78 -10.10 -5.87 9.10
N GLU A 79 -8.88 -5.90 9.63
CA GLU A 79 -8.57 -5.82 11.05
C GLU A 79 -7.57 -4.69 11.30
N ALA A 80 -7.66 -4.05 12.46
CA ALA A 80 -6.73 -2.97 12.80
C ALA A 80 -5.29 -3.50 12.93
N TYR A 81 -4.32 -2.72 12.44
CA TYR A 81 -2.90 -2.95 12.68
C TYR A 81 -2.61 -2.89 14.19
N ALA A 82 -1.82 -3.84 14.67
CA ALA A 82 -1.36 -3.89 16.05
C ALA A 82 -0.16 -2.94 16.25
N GLN A 83 -0.11 -2.28 17.41
CA GLN A 83 0.94 -1.28 17.71
C GLN A 83 2.34 -1.89 17.91
N SER A 84 2.43 -3.19 18.24
CA SER A 84 3.70 -3.88 18.49
C SER A 84 4.27 -4.58 17.25
N GLU A 85 3.61 -4.49 16.09
CA GLU A 85 3.91 -5.29 14.91
C GLU A 85 4.43 -4.44 13.75
N SER A 86 5.46 -4.95 13.05
CA SER A 86 5.88 -4.40 11.75
C SER A 86 5.06 -4.99 10.63
N TYR A 87 4.61 -4.14 9.71
CA TYR A 87 3.89 -4.55 8.51
C TYR A 87 4.66 -4.18 7.26
N ILE A 88 4.38 -4.88 6.17
CA ILE A 88 4.94 -4.63 4.85
C ILE A 88 3.79 -4.55 3.85
N LEU A 89 3.58 -3.37 3.27
CA LEU A 89 2.73 -3.21 2.09
C LEU A 89 3.55 -3.63 0.86
N ASN A 90 3.02 -4.59 0.11
CA ASN A 90 3.65 -5.15 -1.09
C ASN A 90 2.81 -4.82 -2.32
N ILE A 91 3.45 -4.23 -3.32
CA ILE A 91 2.90 -3.98 -4.65
C ILE A 91 3.82 -4.65 -5.65
N THR A 92 3.37 -5.76 -6.23
CA THR A 92 4.22 -6.58 -7.09
C THR A 92 4.39 -5.94 -8.47
N LYS A 93 5.45 -6.35 -9.18
CA LYS A 93 5.66 -5.97 -10.58
C LYS A 93 4.58 -6.47 -11.56
N ASN A 94 3.67 -7.34 -11.11
CA ASN A 94 2.60 -7.88 -11.96
C ASN A 94 1.37 -6.96 -12.04
N VAL A 95 1.36 -5.85 -11.29
CA VAL A 95 0.40 -4.77 -11.53
C VAL A 95 0.66 -4.20 -12.92
N GLU A 96 -0.38 -4.16 -13.74
CA GLU A 96 -0.28 -3.81 -15.15
C GLU A 96 -1.17 -2.60 -15.45
N SER A 97 -0.67 -1.71 -16.30
CA SER A 97 -1.46 -0.62 -16.89
C SER A 97 -2.45 -1.15 -17.92
N LYS A 98 -3.48 -0.37 -18.27
CA LYS A 98 -4.37 -0.72 -19.41
C LYS A 98 -3.62 -0.87 -20.74
N GLY A 99 -2.44 -0.25 -20.87
CA GLY A 99 -1.57 -0.37 -22.05
C GLY A 99 -0.63 -1.57 -22.01
N GLY A 100 -0.76 -2.49 -21.05
CA GLY A 100 0.06 -3.70 -20.93
C GLY A 100 1.45 -3.49 -20.30
N GLN A 101 1.80 -2.27 -19.90
CA GLN A 101 3.05 -1.99 -19.20
C GLN A 101 2.95 -2.37 -17.72
N ARG A 102 3.98 -3.03 -17.21
CA ARG A 102 4.13 -3.42 -15.81
C ARG A 102 5.02 -2.47 -15.04
N LEU A 103 4.97 -2.53 -13.71
CA LEU A 103 5.92 -1.80 -12.88
C LEU A 103 7.35 -2.30 -13.14
N LYS A 104 8.32 -1.38 -13.13
CA LYS A 104 9.74 -1.71 -13.36
C LYS A 104 10.30 -2.62 -12.27
N GLU A 105 9.84 -2.41 -11.04
CA GLU A 105 10.25 -3.14 -9.85
C GLU A 105 9.05 -3.25 -8.91
N GLU A 106 9.14 -4.19 -7.96
CA GLU A 106 8.15 -4.28 -6.89
C GLU A 106 8.36 -3.14 -5.88
N ILE A 107 7.27 -2.62 -5.34
CA ILE A 107 7.31 -1.61 -4.28
C ILE A 107 7.03 -2.32 -2.96
N ARG A 108 7.91 -2.13 -1.99
CA ARG A 108 7.69 -2.58 -0.62
C ARG A 108 7.84 -1.43 0.35
N LEU A 109 6.86 -1.29 1.23
CA LEU A 109 6.82 -0.27 2.26
C LEU A 109 6.68 -0.95 3.62
N ARG A 110 7.73 -0.87 4.44
CA ARG A 110 7.73 -1.36 5.81
C ARG A 110 7.31 -0.24 6.76
N PHE A 111 6.35 -0.52 7.64
CA PHE A 111 5.79 0.49 8.54
C PHE A 111 5.31 -0.08 9.89
N LYS A 112 5.14 0.82 10.86
CA LYS A 112 4.55 0.61 12.20
C LYS A 112 3.58 1.74 12.58
N ILE A 113 2.71 1.50 13.56
CA ILE A 113 1.75 2.47 14.15
C ILE A 113 2.39 3.22 15.33
#